data_AF-A0A264VZL6-F1
#
_entry.id   AF-A0A264VZL6-F1
#
_cell.length_a   1.000
_cell.length_b   1.000
_cell.length_c   1.000
_cell.angle_alpha   90.00
_cell.angle_beta   90.00
_cell.angle_gamma   90.00
#
_symmetry.space_group_name_H-M   'P 1'
#
loop_
_entity.id
_entity.type
_entity.pdbx_description
1 polymer ?
#
loop_
_entity_poly.entity_id
_entity_poly.type
_entity_poly.pdbx_seq_one_letter_code
_entity_poly.pdbx_strand_id
1 'polypeptide(L)' 'MLKQSDITQEAKIIFEATPYTEAVTAGEVSQVTGLTQPHCQLILTQLAMAGLIKENIKERTYQSIQL' A
#
# COMPACT_ATOMS: atom_id res chain seq x y z
N MET A 1 -18.73 8.06 0.33
CA MET A 1 -17.95 6.95 0.89
C MET A 1 -17.65 5.98 -0.23
N LEU A 2 -16.38 5.86 -0.64
CA LEU A 2 -15.95 4.82 -1.59
C LEU A 2 -16.24 3.46 -0.97
N LYS A 3 -17.19 2.71 -1.51
CA LYS A 3 -17.43 1.31 -1.13
C LYS A 3 -16.31 0.48 -1.75
N GLN A 4 -15.24 0.24 -0.99
CA GLN A 4 -14.13 -0.64 -1.37
C GLN A 4 -14.54 -2.12 -1.31
N SER A 5 -15.70 -2.48 -1.86
CA SER A 5 -16.23 -3.85 -1.83
C SER A 5 -15.41 -4.87 -2.64
N ASP A 6 -14.47 -4.39 -3.46
CA ASP A 6 -13.65 -5.22 -4.36
C ASP A 6 -12.17 -5.30 -3.93
N ILE A 7 -11.81 -4.80 -2.74
CA ILE A 7 -10.44 -4.96 -2.24
C ILE A 7 -10.22 -6.39 -1.74
N THR A 8 -9.18 -7.06 -2.21
CA THR A 8 -8.80 -8.38 -1.70
C THR A 8 -8.34 -8.26 -0.24
N GLN A 9 -8.44 -9.34 0.54
CA GLN A 9 -8.02 -9.33 1.94
C GLN A 9 -6.53 -8.93 2.11
N GLU A 10 -5.66 -9.37 1.20
CA GLU A 10 -4.24 -8.98 1.19
C GLU A 10 -4.05 -7.49 0.86
N ALA A 11 -4.79 -6.98 -0.13
CA ALA A 11 -4.74 -5.55 -0.46
C ALA A 11 -5.26 -4.67 0.69
N LYS A 12 -6.24 -5.14 1.45
CA LYS A 12 -6.70 -4.46 2.66
C LYS A 12 -5.63 -4.42 3.73
N ILE A 13 -4.98 -5.55 4.01
CA ILE A 13 -3.90 -5.64 5.00
C ILE A 13 -2.73 -4.71 4.62
N ILE A 14 -2.34 -4.70 3.34
CA ILE A 14 -1.27 -3.83 2.85
C ILE A 14 -1.67 -2.34 2.90
N PHE A 15 -2.92 -2.03 2.60
CA PHE A 15 -3.44 -0.66 2.73
C PHE A 15 -3.41 -0.18 4.19
N GLU A 16 -3.83 -1.02 5.14
CA GLU A 16 -3.76 -0.73 6.58
C GLU A 16 -2.31 -0.59 7.08
N ALA A 17 -1.36 -1.34 6.50
CA ALA A 17 0.07 -1.24 6.77
C ALA A 17 0.76 -0.06 6.07
N THR A 18 0.03 0.73 5.28
CA THR A 18 0.55 1.91 4.57
C THR A 18 -0.08 3.16 5.18
N PRO A 19 0.49 3.74 6.24
CA PRO A 19 -0.13 4.87 6.93
C PRO A 19 -0.16 6.14 6.07
N TYR A 20 -1.01 7.08 6.46
CA TYR A 20 -1.02 8.43 5.86
C TYR A 20 0.01 9.36 6.51
N THR A 21 0.49 9.04 7.72
CA THR A 21 1.39 9.89 8.51
C THR A 21 2.84 9.82 8.06
N GLU A 22 3.24 8.71 7.46
CA GLU A 22 4.62 8.45 7.04
C GLU A 22 4.66 7.64 5.75
N ALA A 23 5.72 7.85 4.97
CA ALA A 23 5.98 7.11 3.75
C ALA A 23 6.72 5.81 4.09
N VAL A 24 6.27 4.69 3.54
CA VAL A 24 6.81 3.34 3.80
C VAL A 24 7.31 2.69 2.52
N THR A 25 8.32 1.85 2.64
CA THR A 25 8.83 1.00 1.55
C THR A 25 8.08 -0.33 1.49
N ALA A 26 8.12 -1.00 0.34
CA ALA A 26 7.59 -2.37 0.24
C ALA A 26 8.29 -3.36 1.19
N GLY A 27 9.54 -3.09 1.57
CA GLY A 27 10.28 -3.91 2.53
C GLY A 27 9.77 -3.74 3.97
N GLU A 28 9.41 -2.53 4.38
CA GLU A 28 8.79 -2.28 5.69
C GLU A 28 7.39 -2.90 5.76
N VAL A 29 6.59 -2.75 4.70
CA VAL A 29 5.27 -3.40 4.60
C VAL A 29 5.40 -4.93 4.64
N SER A 30 6.41 -5.50 3.98
CA SER A 30 6.69 -6.95 4.04
C SER A 30 6.99 -7.42 5.46
N GLN A 31 7.75 -6.66 6.24
CA GLN A 31 8.05 -6.99 7.63
C GLN A 31 6.80 -6.97 8.52
N VAL A 32 5.91 -6.00 8.30
CA VAL A 32 4.66 -5.85 9.08
C VAL A 32 3.64 -6.93 8.73
N THR A 33 3.50 -7.24 7.44
CA THR A 33 2.44 -8.13 6.94
C THR A 33 2.84 -9.60 6.87
N GLY A 34 4.14 -9.91 6.90
CA GLY A 34 4.66 -11.26 6.70
C GLY A 34 4.62 -11.75 5.24
N LEU A 35 4.12 -10.94 4.32
CA LEU A 35 4.11 -11.23 2.88
C LEU A 35 5.49 -10.95 2.28
N THR A 36 5.79 -11.57 1.14
CA THR A 36 7.06 -11.31 0.45
C THR A 36 7.11 -9.90 -0.10
N GLN A 37 8.27 -9.24 -0.05
CA GLN A 37 8.45 -7.89 -0.58
C GLN A 37 7.97 -7.72 -2.04
N PRO A 38 8.23 -8.66 -2.99
CA PRO A 38 7.69 -8.55 -4.35
C PRO A 38 6.16 -8.57 -4.39
N HIS A 39 5.51 -9.33 -3.50
CA HIS A 39 4.05 -9.37 -3.42
C HIS A 39 3.49 -8.06 -2.85
N CYS A 40 4.09 -7.53 -1.78
CA CYS A 40 3.75 -6.22 -1.25
C CYS A 40 3.90 -5.14 -2.32
N GLN A 41 5.00 -5.14 -3.06
CA GLN A 41 5.26 -4.17 -4.11
C GLN A 41 4.20 -4.23 -5.22
N LEU A 42 3.81 -5.42 -5.67
CA LEU A 42 2.76 -5.58 -6.68
C LEU A 42 1.45 -4.93 -6.22
N ILE A 43 1.02 -5.22 -4.99
CA ILE A 43 -0.22 -4.70 -4.43
C ILE A 43 -0.12 -3.19 -4.18
N LEU A 44 1.00 -2.69 -3.67
CA LEU A 44 1.23 -1.25 -3.46
C LEU A 44 1.14 -0.48 -4.79
N THR A 45 1.73 -1.00 -5.87
CA THR A 45 1.58 -0.42 -7.21
C THR A 45 0.11 -0.45 -7.67
N GLN A 46 -0.63 -1.53 -7.42
CA GLN A 46 -2.06 -1.60 -7.75
C GLN A 46 -2.90 -0.58 -6.97
N LEU A 47 -2.65 -0.42 -5.67
CA LEU A 47 -3.30 0.60 -4.83
C LEU A 47 -2.97 2.02 -5.31
N ALA A 48 -1.74 2.26 -5.75
CA ALA A 48 -1.32 3.55 -6.29
C ALA A 48 -2.02 3.86 -7.62
N MET A 49 -2.10 2.89 -8.53
CA MET A 49 -2.86 3.01 -9.79
C MET A 49 -4.35 3.25 -9.55
N ALA A 50 -4.91 2.66 -8.49
CA ALA A 50 -6.30 2.89 -8.08
C ALA A 50 -6.53 4.24 -7.38
N GLY A 51 -5.47 5.04 -7.15
CA GLY A 51 -5.55 6.33 -6.49
C GLY A 51 -5.85 6.24 -4.98
N LEU A 52 -5.57 5.09 -4.36
CA LEU A 52 -5.78 4.89 -2.92
C LEU A 52 -4.56 5.32 -2.09
N ILE A 53 -3.37 5.18 -2.67
CA ILE A 53 -2.11 5.60 -2.06
C ILE A 53 -1.28 6.39 -3.07
N LYS A 54 -0.31 7.15 -2.57
CA LYS A 54 0.67 7.89 -3.37
C LYS A 54 1.97 7.11 -3.42
N GLU A 55 2.53 6.95 -4.62
CA GLU A 55 3.87 6.38 -4.84
C GLU A 55 4.88 7.50 -5.09
N ASN A 56 6.04 7.43 -4.42
CA ASN A 56 7.23 8.22 -4.73
C ASN A 56 8.26 7.33 -5.43
N ILE A 57 8.37 7.47 -6.74
CA ILE A 57 9.25 6.64 -7.58
C ILE A 57 10.73 6.82 -7.23
N LYS A 58 11.15 8.05 -6.84
CA LYS A 58 12.56 8.32 -6.53
C LYS A 58 13.00 7.63 -5.24
N GLU A 59 12.14 7.67 -4.22
CA GLU A 59 12.44 7.13 -2.89
C GLU A 59 11.97 5.68 -2.73
N ARG A 60 11.19 5.17 -3.70
CA ARG A 60 10.54 3.85 -3.66
C ARG A 60 9.67 3.66 -2.42
N THR A 61 8.92 4.71 -2.09
CA THR A 61 8.03 4.76 -0.93
C THR A 61 6.57 4.96 -1.34
N TYR A 62 5.69 4.58 -0.44
CA TYR A 62 4.24 4.57 -0.59
C TYR A 62 3.60 5.22 0.64
N GLN A 63 2.52 5.96 0.46
CA GLN A 63 1.82 6.63 1.56
C GLN A 63 0.33 6.71 1.25
N SER A 64 -0.53 6.39 2.22
CA SER A 64 -1.97 6.49 1.99
C SER A 64 -2.42 7.93 1.79
N ILE A 65 -3.40 8.12 0.91
CA ILE A 65 -4.01 9.43 0.69
C ILE A 65 -5.14 9.56 1.72
N GLN A 66 -5.09 10.59 2.54
CA GLN A 66 -6.15 10.87 3.52
C GLN A 66 -7.42 11.28 2.75
N LEU A 67 -8.46 10.43 2.81
CA LEU A 67 -9.82 10.74 2.33
C LEU A 67 -10.56 11.63 3.33
#